data_AF-A0A920GG56-F1
#
_entry.id   AF-A0A920GG56-F1
#
_cell.length_a   1.000
_cell.length_b   1.000
_cell.length_c   1.000
_cell.angle_alpha   90.00
_cell.angle_beta   90.00
_cell.angle_gamma   90.00
#
_symmetry.space_group_name_H-M   'P 1'
#
loop_
_entity.id
_entity.type
_entity.pdbx_description
1 polymer ?
#
loop_
_entity_poly.entity_id
_entity_poly.type
_entity_poly.pdbx_seq_one_letter_code
_entity_poly.pdbx_strand_id
1 'polypeptide(L)'
;MAEAELSYAGMNSLARAKLAADIVLERMQKSGFNGEIRRDIIGAFSVLDGGDASASQANNLPFDGDYRVRLSLISADQKTAQTLCDELQHLYCSGPAAGGGYRSSVTPQMASASILLNRTLIEPHIAVEVVDR
;
A
#
# COMPACT_ATOMS: atom_id res chain seq x y z
N MET A 1 -1.62 4.39 -9.92
CA MET A 1 -1.51 3.94 -8.51
C MET A 1 -2.87 4.08 -7.87
N ALA A 2 -3.34 3.05 -7.15
CA ALA A 2 -4.52 3.14 -6.31
C ALA A 2 -4.10 3.13 -4.84
N GLU A 3 -4.79 3.93 -4.04
CA GLU A 3 -4.73 3.90 -2.59
C GLU A 3 -6.15 3.93 -2.03
N ALA A 4 -6.44 3.06 -1.07
CA ALA A 4 -7.73 3.00 -0.41
C ALA A 4 -7.54 2.75 1.08
N GLU A 5 -8.34 3.43 1.90
CA GLU A 5 -8.26 3.41 3.36
C GLU A 5 -9.63 3.14 3.98
N LEU A 6 -9.65 2.40 5.10
CA LEU A 6 -10.83 2.18 5.92
C LEU A 6 -10.42 2.06 7.39
N SER A 7 -11.17 2.67 8.30
CA SER A 7 -10.86 2.73 9.73
C SER A 7 -11.75 1.81 10.56
N TYR A 8 -11.20 1.27 11.64
CA TYR A 8 -11.86 0.45 12.63
C TYR A 8 -11.45 0.93 14.02
N ALA A 9 -12.43 1.21 14.87
CA ALA A 9 -12.19 1.65 16.24
C ALA A 9 -12.97 0.81 17.26
N GLY A 10 -12.49 0.83 18.50
CA GLY A 10 -13.10 0.11 19.63
C GLY A 10 -12.65 -1.35 19.70
N MET A 11 -13.35 -2.14 20.52
CA MET A 11 -12.92 -3.51 20.84
C MET A 11 -12.59 -4.34 19.60
N ASN A 12 -11.46 -5.03 19.65
CA ASN A 12 -10.97 -5.92 18.60
C ASN A 12 -10.75 -5.22 17.24
N SER A 13 -10.54 -3.90 17.22
CA SER A 13 -10.37 -3.11 16.00
C SER A 13 -9.17 -3.56 15.15
N LEU A 14 -8.06 -3.94 15.78
CA LEU A 14 -6.88 -4.45 15.07
C LEU A 14 -7.20 -5.74 14.30
N ALA A 15 -7.89 -6.70 14.91
CA ALA A 15 -8.25 -7.94 14.23
C ALA A 15 -9.25 -7.69 13.09
N ARG A 16 -10.19 -6.76 13.28
CA ARG A 16 -11.13 -6.35 12.22
C ARG A 16 -10.42 -5.68 11.04
N ALA A 17 -9.49 -4.77 11.30
CA ALA A 17 -8.67 -4.14 10.27
C ALA A 17 -7.81 -5.18 9.52
N LYS A 18 -7.25 -6.16 10.25
CA LYS A 18 -6.51 -7.27 9.63
C LYS A 18 -7.40 -8.09 8.69
N LEU A 19 -8.55 -8.55 9.20
CA LEU A 19 -9.51 -9.33 8.43
C LEU A 19 -10.03 -8.57 7.21
N ALA A 20 -10.27 -7.26 7.33
CA ALA A 20 -10.67 -6.41 6.21
C ALA A 20 -9.64 -6.42 5.08
N ALA A 21 -8.35 -6.26 5.42
CA ALA A 21 -7.27 -6.36 4.44
C ALA A 21 -7.24 -7.75 3.78
N ASP A 22 -7.32 -8.81 4.58
CA ASP A 22 -7.22 -10.19 4.07
C ASP A 22 -8.37 -10.53 3.11
N ILE A 23 -9.61 -10.08 3.40
CA ILE A 23 -10.76 -10.25 2.51
C ILE A 23 -10.52 -9.57 1.16
N VAL A 24 -10.03 -8.32 1.15
CA VAL A 24 -9.79 -7.59 -0.11
C VAL A 24 -8.67 -8.25 -0.91
N LEU A 25 -7.58 -8.65 -0.25
CA LEU A 25 -6.48 -9.36 -0.91
C LEU A 25 -6.96 -10.66 -1.58
N GLU A 26 -7.76 -11.46 -0.88
CA GLU A 26 -8.33 -12.69 -1.43
C GLU A 26 -9.26 -12.42 -2.62
N ARG A 27 -10.11 -11.39 -2.55
CA ARG A 27 -11.01 -11.01 -3.64
C ARG A 27 -10.26 -10.48 -4.86
N MET A 28 -9.20 -9.70 -4.65
CA MET A 28 -8.32 -9.23 -5.73
C MET A 28 -7.64 -10.40 -6.45
N GLN A 29 -7.11 -11.37 -5.70
CA GLN A 29 -6.55 -12.61 -6.26
C GLN A 29 -7.59 -13.39 -7.06
N LYS A 30 -8.80 -13.58 -6.51
CA LYS A 30 -9.92 -14.25 -7.21
C LYS A 30 -10.37 -13.51 -8.48
N SER A 31 -10.19 -12.20 -8.52
CA SER A 31 -10.47 -11.36 -9.69
C SER A 31 -9.36 -11.42 -10.76
N GLY A 32 -8.30 -12.21 -10.51
CA GLY A 32 -7.18 -12.43 -11.44
C GLY A 32 -6.02 -11.46 -11.25
N PHE A 33 -6.04 -10.61 -10.22
CA PHE A 33 -4.90 -9.74 -9.91
C PHE A 33 -3.84 -10.50 -9.11
N ASN A 34 -2.70 -10.76 -9.74
CA ASN A 34 -1.56 -11.49 -9.13
C ASN A 34 -0.38 -10.56 -8.76
N GLY A 35 -0.58 -9.24 -8.83
CA GLY A 35 0.45 -8.27 -8.46
C GLY A 35 0.55 -8.10 -6.94
N GLU A 36 1.59 -7.40 -6.51
CA GLU A 36 1.76 -7.04 -5.11
C GLU A 36 0.77 -5.94 -4.70
N ILE A 37 0.10 -6.15 -3.57
CA ILE A 37 -0.72 -5.14 -2.91
C ILE A 37 -0.07 -4.84 -1.58
N ARG A 38 0.39 -3.61 -1.40
CA ARG A 38 0.93 -3.16 -0.13
C ARG A 38 -0.21 -2.99 0.87
N ARG A 39 -0.04 -3.58 2.05
CA ARG A 39 -0.96 -3.52 3.19
C ARG A 39 -0.29 -2.79 4.34
N ASP A 40 -0.89 -1.70 4.79
CA ASP A 40 -0.51 -1.02 6.01
C ASP A 40 -1.69 -1.05 7.00
N ILE A 41 -1.40 -1.20 8.30
CA ILE A 41 -2.38 -0.95 9.38
C ILE A 41 -1.85 0.19 10.23
N ILE A 42 -2.24 1.41 9.86
CA ILE A 42 -1.87 2.63 10.58
C ILE A 42 -2.45 2.56 11.99
N GLY A 43 -1.59 2.81 12.99
CA GLY A 43 -1.87 2.56 14.41
C GLY A 43 -1.26 1.25 14.94
N ALA A 44 -0.83 0.35 14.06
CA ALA A 44 -0.16 -0.90 14.41
C ALA A 44 1.20 -1.05 13.72
N PHE A 45 1.20 -1.20 12.39
CA PHE A 45 2.39 -1.38 11.56
C PHE A 45 2.17 -0.71 10.21
N SER A 46 3.16 0.06 9.75
CA SER A 46 3.06 0.75 8.47
C SER A 46 4.44 1.03 7.88
N VAL A 47 4.93 2.28 7.98
CA VAL A 47 6.13 2.75 7.27
C VAL A 47 7.39 1.97 7.64
N LEU A 48 7.55 1.61 8.92
CA LEU A 48 8.78 0.99 9.41
C LEU A 48 8.86 -0.52 9.13
N ASP A 49 7.71 -1.18 8.97
CA ASP A 49 7.62 -2.64 8.88
C ASP A 49 7.33 -3.12 7.45
N GLY A 50 7.23 -2.20 6.48
CA GLY A 50 6.95 -2.54 5.08
C GLY A 50 5.61 -3.26 4.86
N GLY A 51 4.68 -3.18 5.83
CA GLY A 51 3.42 -3.90 5.80
C GLY A 51 3.47 -5.36 6.28
N ASP A 52 4.65 -5.83 6.70
CA ASP A 52 4.82 -7.20 7.17
C ASP A 52 4.90 -7.24 8.71
N ALA A 53 3.97 -7.95 9.32
CA ALA A 53 3.78 -7.96 10.79
C ALA A 53 4.82 -8.83 11.54
N SER A 54 5.86 -9.31 10.83
CA SER A 54 6.85 -10.25 11.36
C SER A 54 7.76 -9.64 12.45
N ALA A 55 7.79 -8.31 12.60
CA ALA A 55 8.56 -7.61 13.62
C ALA A 55 7.73 -7.23 14.88
N SER A 56 7.44 -8.23 15.72
CA SER A 56 7.56 -8.11 17.19
C SER A 56 6.90 -6.94 17.98
N GLN A 57 5.79 -6.34 17.55
CA GLN A 57 5.11 -5.29 18.36
C GLN A 57 3.60 -5.42 18.53
N ALA A 58 2.95 -6.42 17.92
CA ALA A 58 1.49 -6.60 18.06
C ALA A 58 1.01 -6.84 19.51
N ASN A 59 1.86 -7.37 20.38
CA ASN A 59 1.47 -7.78 21.74
C ASN A 59 1.24 -6.61 22.71
N ASN A 60 1.72 -5.40 22.39
CA ASN A 60 1.53 -4.21 23.24
C ASN A 60 0.51 -3.22 22.68
N LEU A 61 -0.17 -3.57 21.59
CA LEU A 61 -1.16 -2.71 20.96
C LEU A 61 -2.50 -2.78 21.71
N PRO A 62 -3.19 -1.63 21.90
CA PRO A 62 -4.47 -1.61 22.61
C PRO A 62 -5.53 -2.41 21.84
N PHE A 63 -6.18 -3.33 22.54
CA PHE A 63 -7.25 -4.17 21.99
C PHE A 63 -8.45 -3.33 21.48
N ASP A 64 -8.64 -2.14 22.05
CA ASP A 64 -9.71 -1.19 21.79
C ASP A 64 -9.25 0.10 21.07
N GLY A 65 -8.09 0.05 20.40
CA GLY A 65 -7.52 1.18 19.68
C GLY A 65 -8.30 1.63 18.43
N ASP A 66 -7.77 2.64 17.74
CA ASP A 66 -8.19 3.09 16.42
C ASP A 66 -7.13 2.69 15.39
N TYR A 67 -7.52 1.86 14.43
CA TYR A 67 -6.64 1.35 13.40
C TYR A 67 -7.23 1.59 12.03
N ARG A 68 -6.38 1.99 11.10
CA ARG A 68 -6.76 2.24 9.72
C ARG A 68 -6.01 1.32 8.79
N VAL A 69 -6.75 0.46 8.09
CA VAL A 69 -6.21 -0.30 6.98
C VAL A 69 -5.98 0.66 5.80
N ARG A 70 -4.81 0.59 5.20
CA ARG A 70 -4.48 1.24 3.92
C ARG A 70 -3.96 0.17 2.98
N LEU A 71 -4.59 0.07 1.82
CA LEU A 71 -4.17 -0.80 0.74
C LEU A 71 -3.72 0.06 -0.43
N SER A 72 -2.60 -0.32 -1.05
CA SER A 72 -2.10 0.36 -2.24
C SER A 72 -1.56 -0.62 -3.26
N LEU A 73 -1.78 -0.31 -4.54
CA LEU A 73 -1.22 -1.09 -5.65
C LEU A 73 -0.82 -0.18 -6.81
N ILE A 74 0.14 -0.65 -7.58
CA ILE A 74 0.53 -0.06 -8.85
C ILE A 74 0.07 -1.01 -9.95
N SER A 75 -0.67 -0.49 -10.92
CA SER A 75 -1.18 -1.24 -12.06
C SER A 75 -1.02 -0.41 -13.33
N ALA A 76 -0.77 -1.08 -14.45
CA ALA A 76 -0.78 -0.48 -15.78
C ALA A 76 -2.21 -0.15 -16.25
N ASP A 77 -3.21 -0.87 -15.73
CA ASP A 77 -4.63 -0.63 -16.01
C ASP A 77 -5.29 0.13 -14.86
N GLN A 78 -5.92 1.26 -15.21
CA GLN A 78 -6.70 2.07 -14.28
C GLN A 78 -7.89 1.29 -13.72
N LYS A 79 -8.51 0.40 -14.49
CA LYS A 79 -9.67 -0.36 -14.03
C LYS A 79 -9.32 -1.29 -12.87
N THR A 80 -8.21 -2.02 -12.98
CA THR A 80 -7.68 -2.84 -11.88
C THR A 80 -7.37 -2.01 -10.62
N ALA A 81 -6.81 -0.82 -10.81
CA ALA A 81 -6.54 0.10 -9.71
C ALA A 81 -7.84 0.54 -9.03
N GLN A 82 -8.88 0.86 -9.81
CA GLN A 82 -10.21 1.20 -9.29
C GLN A 82 -10.87 0.03 -8.55
N THR A 83 -10.71 -1.21 -9.04
CA THR A 83 -11.26 -2.41 -8.37
C THR A 83 -10.75 -2.56 -6.94
N LEU A 84 -9.50 -2.23 -6.64
CA LEU A 84 -9.00 -2.24 -5.26
C LEU A 84 -9.79 -1.29 -4.35
N CYS A 85 -10.03 -0.06 -4.85
CA CYS A 85 -10.80 0.94 -4.12
C CYS A 85 -12.24 0.45 -3.89
N ASP A 86 -12.88 -0.06 -4.94
CA ASP A 86 -14.25 -0.57 -4.88
C ASP A 86 -14.38 -1.75 -3.90
N GLU A 87 -13.43 -2.70 -3.92
CA GLU A 87 -13.41 -3.84 -2.99
C GLU A 87 -13.29 -3.41 -1.52
N LEU A 88 -12.44 -2.42 -1.22
CA LEU A 88 -12.35 -1.90 0.13
C LEU A 88 -13.63 -1.17 0.54
N GLN A 89 -14.26 -0.43 -0.37
CA GLN A 89 -15.54 0.25 -0.11
C GLN A 89 -16.68 -0.76 0.14
N HIS A 90 -16.70 -1.88 -0.59
CA HIS A 90 -17.70 -2.93 -0.42
C HIS A 90 -17.71 -3.55 0.99
N LEU A 91 -16.64 -3.38 1.77
CA LEU A 91 -16.59 -3.85 3.14
C LEU A 91 -17.56 -3.11 4.08
N TYR A 92 -18.10 -1.95 3.70
CA TYR A 92 -19.20 -1.34 4.44
C TYR A 92 -20.42 -2.26 4.55
N CYS A 93 -20.68 -3.04 3.50
CA CYS A 93 -21.86 -3.91 3.43
C CYS A 93 -21.49 -5.39 3.63
N SER A 94 -20.26 -5.77 3.29
CA SER A 94 -19.82 -7.17 3.17
C SER A 94 -18.53 -7.48 3.93
N GLY A 95 -18.15 -6.62 4.87
CA GLY A 95 -16.91 -6.73 5.63
C GLY A 95 -17.11 -6.80 7.15
N PRO A 96 -16.00 -6.72 7.91
CA PRO A 96 -16.04 -6.71 9.36
C PRO A 96 -16.87 -5.54 9.91
N ALA A 97 -17.55 -5.77 11.03
CA ALA A 97 -18.46 -4.77 11.62
C ALA A 97 -17.76 -3.45 11.98
N ALA A 98 -18.51 -2.35 11.87
CA ALA A 98 -18.11 -1.00 12.26
C ALA A 98 -16.83 -0.49 11.57
N GLY A 99 -16.72 -0.72 10.26
CA GLY A 99 -15.81 0.02 9.39
C GLY A 99 -16.32 1.44 9.13
N GLY A 100 -15.42 2.41 9.05
CA GLY A 100 -15.75 3.83 8.88
C GLY A 100 -14.63 4.63 8.22
N GLY A 101 -14.92 5.88 7.84
CA GLY A 101 -13.90 6.80 7.33
C GLY A 101 -13.23 6.38 6.02
N TYR A 102 -13.97 5.75 5.10
CA TYR A 102 -13.43 5.34 3.80
C TYR A 102 -12.90 6.52 3.00
N ARG A 103 -11.71 6.35 2.43
CA ARG A 103 -11.09 7.29 1.49
C ARG A 103 -10.38 6.49 0.42
N SER A 104 -10.42 6.96 -0.82
CA SER A 104 -9.63 6.36 -1.88
C SER A 104 -9.24 7.37 -2.93
N SER A 105 -8.20 7.04 -3.67
CA SER A 105 -7.74 7.79 -4.83
C SER A 105 -7.06 6.89 -5.82
N VAL A 106 -7.33 7.11 -7.10
CA VAL A 106 -6.59 6.53 -8.21
C VAL A 106 -5.89 7.66 -8.95
N THR A 107 -4.56 7.65 -8.95
CA THR A 107 -3.73 8.70 -9.54
C THR A 107 -2.78 8.13 -10.59
N PRO A 108 -2.53 8.85 -11.70
CA PRO A 108 -1.43 8.52 -12.59
C PRO A 108 -0.10 8.58 -11.83
N GLN A 109 0.77 7.60 -12.06
CA GLN A 109 2.09 7.55 -11.45
C GLN A 109 3.14 7.26 -12.53
N MET A 110 4.26 7.98 -12.49
CA MET A 110 5.43 7.68 -13.30
C MET A 110 6.50 7.05 -12.40
N ALA A 111 7.03 5.91 -12.81
CA ALA A 111 8.19 5.30 -12.17
C ALA A 111 9.45 5.65 -12.96
N SER A 112 10.51 6.05 -12.26
CA SER A 112 11.85 6.19 -12.84
C SER A 112 12.71 5.06 -12.30
N ALA A 113 13.45 4.41 -13.19
CA ALA A 113 14.43 3.39 -12.83
C ALA A 113 15.78 3.78 -13.42
N SER A 114 16.84 3.61 -12.63
CA SER A 114 18.19 3.69 -13.16
C SER A 114 18.44 2.45 -14.00
N ILE A 115 18.85 2.65 -15.25
CA ILE A 115 19.32 1.57 -16.12
C ILE A 115 20.84 1.60 -16.17
N LEU A 116 21.45 0.43 -16.24
CA LEU A 116 22.87 0.32 -16.53
C LEU A 116 23.05 0.28 -18.05
N LEU A 117 23.92 1.14 -18.56
CA LEU A 117 24.37 1.08 -19.95
C LEU A 117 25.75 0.45 -19.99
N ASN A 118 25.99 -0.38 -21.01
CA ASN A 118 27.32 -0.93 -21.22
C ASN A 118 28.31 0.21 -21.47
N ARG A 119 29.45 0.19 -20.75
CA ARG A 119 30.50 1.20 -20.85
C ARG A 119 31.00 1.37 -22.28
N THR A 120 30.98 0.32 -23.10
CA THR A 120 31.40 0.41 -24.51
C THR A 120 30.44 1.19 -25.41
N LEU A 121 29.21 1.47 -24.96
CA LEU A 121 28.21 2.25 -25.69
C LEU A 121 28.26 3.75 -25.38
N ILE A 122 29.11 4.18 -24.45
CA ILE A 122 29.20 5.57 -23.99
C ILE A 122 30.63 6.07 -24.18
N GLU A 123 30.79 7.15 -24.95
CA GLU A 123 32.07 7.84 -25.09
C GLU A 123 32.09 9.07 -24.15
N PRO A 124 32.88 9.05 -23.06
CA PRO A 124 32.88 10.15 -22.10
C PRO A 124 33.63 11.37 -22.65
N HIS A 125 32.95 12.52 -22.74
CA HIS A 125 33.57 13.81 -23.00
C HIS A 125 33.73 14.58 -21.70
N ILE A 126 34.97 14.71 -21.23
CA ILE A 126 35.31 15.37 -19.96
C ILE A 126 36.10 16.63 -20.27
N ALA A 127 35.63 17.77 -19.75
CA ALA A 127 36.38 19.03 -19.71
C ALA A 127 36.70 19.36 -18.24
N VAL A 128 37.95 19.73 -17.97
CA VAL A 128 38.40 20.12 -16.63
C VAL A 128 38.86 21.57 -16.71
N GLU A 129 38.30 22.42 -15.86
CA GLU A 129 38.72 23.80 -15.69
C GLU A 129 39.19 24.01 -14.24
N VAL A 130 40.36 24.62 -14.09
CA VAL A 130 40.92 24.95 -12.77
C VAL A 130 40.59 26.41 -12.50
N VAL A 131 39.85 26.66 -11.41
CA VAL A 131 39.49 28.01 -10.97
C VAL A 131 40.41 28.39 -9.81
N ASP A 132 41.36 29.29 -10.06
CA ASP A 132 42.19 29.90 -9.01
C ASP A 132 41.35 30.89 -8.18
N ARG A 133 41.56 30.87 -6.86
CA ARG A 133 40.86 31.71 -5.87
C ARG A 133 41.36 33.15 -5.84
#